data_AF-W5V1E5-F1
#
_entry.id   AF-W5V1E5-F1
#
_cell.length_a   1.000
_cell.length_b   1.000
_cell.length_c   1.000
_cell.angle_alpha   90.00
_cell.angle_beta   90.00
_cell.angle_gamma   90.00
#
_symmetry.space_group_name_H-M   'P 1'
#
loop_
_entity.id
_entity.type
_entity.pdbx_description
1 polymer ?
#
loop_
_entity_poly.entity_id
_entity_poly.type
_entity_poly.pdbx_seq_one_letter_code
_entity_poly.pdbx_strand_id
1 'polypeptide(L)'
;MNKIKKLFLFSAPIIPIFAVVACGNTQSFSNQYLHEKDVLDKYVILNPDDKTFTLDLSKTDLTKIDSNAFTQFKDRVFSQIKNLDAASNKTNSDEKKKQIEQKVYYLSKIIFPASLKEIGPRAFEADTSFLQGKEGQKITELDFSKSTNLEKIDEFAFANNAITNLKLPSSLTFIGQGAFQRNKISSLELSENSKLSIIETGAFFENSLENIDFSNTSTIRQISAGAFENNQIQTITFSQNNTAVTISPSAFKGNSIKSDNEIKNLPTNSKVTNIFN
;
A
#
# COMPACT_ATOMS: atom_id res chain seq x y z
N MET A 1 20.56 28.15 59.15
CA MET A 1 21.31 28.17 57.87
C MET A 1 20.96 26.92 57.06
N ASN A 2 20.49 27.16 55.83
CA ASN A 2 20.30 26.27 54.66
C ASN A 2 19.50 24.95 54.76
N LYS A 3 18.23 25.02 54.33
CA LYS A 3 17.46 23.89 53.78
C LYS A 3 17.84 23.70 52.30
N ILE A 4 18.40 22.55 51.94
CA ILE A 4 18.66 22.17 50.53
C ILE A 4 17.38 21.53 49.97
N LYS A 5 16.74 22.21 49.01
CA LYS A 5 15.66 21.63 48.18
C LYS A 5 16.31 20.72 47.13
N LYS A 6 15.95 19.43 47.12
CA LYS A 6 16.25 18.52 46.00
C LYS A 6 15.39 18.94 44.80
N LEU A 7 16.03 19.47 43.77
CA LEU A 7 15.42 19.76 42.48
C LEU A 7 15.51 18.49 41.62
N PHE A 8 14.39 17.79 41.44
CA PHE A 8 14.29 16.72 40.44
C PHE A 8 14.20 17.37 39.05
N LEU A 9 15.29 17.28 38.29
CA LEU A 9 15.29 17.59 36.86
C LEU A 9 14.66 16.41 36.11
N PHE A 10 13.39 16.53 35.77
CA PHE A 10 12.79 15.69 34.72
C PHE A 10 13.36 16.15 33.38
N SER A 11 14.23 15.33 32.77
CA SER A 11 14.60 15.51 31.37
C SER A 11 13.39 15.16 30.51
N ALA A 12 12.69 16.17 30.00
CA ALA A 12 11.72 15.96 28.94
C ALA A 12 12.46 15.41 27.70
N PRO A 13 11.96 14.35 27.04
CA PRO A 13 12.52 13.93 25.76
C PRO A 13 12.38 15.10 24.78
N ILE A 14 13.51 15.52 24.20
CA ILE A 14 13.55 16.52 23.15
C ILE A 14 12.85 15.88 21.94
N ILE A 15 11.59 16.24 21.70
CA ILE A 15 10.91 15.95 20.45
C ILE A 15 11.57 16.87 19.40
N PRO A 16 12.23 16.35 18.35
CA PRO A 16 12.67 17.21 17.27
C PRO A 16 11.42 17.73 16.56
N ILE A 17 11.02 18.96 16.86
CA ILE A 17 10.09 19.72 16.04
C ILE A 17 10.84 20.06 14.76
N PHE A 18 10.61 19.30 13.69
CA PHE A 18 10.99 19.73 12.35
C PHE A 18 10.08 20.89 11.96
N ALA A 19 10.50 22.10 12.28
CA ALA A 19 9.99 23.30 11.66
C ALA A 19 10.44 23.27 10.19
N VAL A 20 9.51 22.96 9.28
CA VAL A 20 9.74 23.07 7.84
C VAL A 20 9.79 24.56 7.52
N VAL A 21 10.99 25.11 7.42
CA VAL A 21 11.22 26.42 6.79
C VAL A 21 11.11 26.21 5.29
N ALA A 22 10.05 26.76 4.71
CA ALA A 22 9.83 26.82 3.28
C ALA A 22 10.83 27.79 2.62
N CYS A 23 11.56 27.27 1.63
CA CYS A 23 12.06 27.91 0.39
C CYS A 23 13.31 27.14 -0.08
N GLY A 24 13.09 25.92 -0.55
CA GLY A 24 14.07 25.07 -1.21
C GLY A 24 13.30 23.87 -1.74
N ASN A 25 13.50 23.49 -3.01
CA ASN A 25 12.75 22.42 -3.69
C ASN A 25 12.42 21.26 -2.73
N THR A 26 11.16 21.11 -2.33
CA THR A 26 10.75 19.98 -1.50
C THR A 26 11.02 18.72 -2.29
N GLN A 27 12.00 17.93 -1.85
CA GLN A 27 12.30 16.62 -2.41
C GLN A 27 10.99 15.81 -2.45
N SER A 28 10.65 15.22 -3.61
CA SER A 28 9.44 14.39 -3.71
C SER A 28 9.50 13.27 -2.65
N PHE A 29 8.32 12.82 -2.19
CA PHE A 29 8.23 11.75 -1.18
C PHE A 29 9.11 10.55 -1.56
N SER A 30 8.99 10.08 -2.80
CA SER A 30 9.83 9.01 -3.38
C SER A 30 11.33 9.26 -3.25
N ASN A 31 11.80 10.49 -3.50
CA ASN A 31 13.21 10.83 -3.44
C ASN A 31 13.78 10.70 -2.03
N GLN A 32 12.97 10.88 -0.97
CA GLN A 32 13.43 10.69 0.42
C GLN A 32 13.79 9.22 0.71
N TYR A 33 13.11 8.28 0.05
CA TYR A 33 13.28 6.85 0.32
C TYR A 33 14.07 6.11 -0.75
N LEU A 34 14.23 6.67 -1.95
CA LEU A 34 14.93 6.04 -3.08
C LEU A 34 16.24 6.75 -3.50
N HIS A 35 16.45 8.01 -3.11
CA HIS A 35 17.50 8.85 -3.70
C HIS A 35 18.33 9.68 -2.70
N GLU A 36 18.34 9.30 -1.41
CA GLU A 36 19.26 9.92 -0.45
C GLU A 36 20.71 9.55 -0.81
N LYS A 37 21.50 10.54 -1.25
CA LYS A 37 22.79 10.38 -1.95
C LYS A 37 23.85 9.53 -1.23
N ASP A 38 23.71 9.33 0.08
CA ASP A 38 24.70 8.63 0.92
C ASP A 38 24.16 7.38 1.62
N VAL A 39 22.87 7.02 1.44
CA VAL A 39 22.23 5.92 2.22
C VAL A 39 21.26 5.06 1.38
N LEU A 40 21.46 4.99 0.06
CA LEU A 40 20.54 4.36 -0.91
C LEU A 40 20.08 2.93 -0.55
N ASP A 41 20.84 2.19 0.26
CA ASP A 41 20.53 0.80 0.64
C ASP A 41 19.65 0.69 1.91
N LYS A 42 19.32 1.79 2.59
CA LYS A 42 18.62 1.73 3.90
C LYS A 42 17.21 1.15 3.81
N TYR A 43 16.50 1.48 2.73
CA TYR A 43 15.09 1.11 2.53
C TYR A 43 14.88 0.26 1.27
N VAL A 44 15.93 0.06 0.47
CA VAL A 44 15.85 -0.65 -0.80
C VAL A 44 16.52 -2.00 -0.67
N ILE A 45 15.75 -3.08 -0.83
CA ILE A 45 16.25 -4.45 -0.87
C ILE A 45 16.13 -4.94 -2.32
N LEU A 46 17.26 -5.12 -2.99
CA LEU A 46 17.31 -5.52 -4.40
C LEU A 46 17.01 -7.02 -4.56
N ASN A 47 16.25 -7.33 -5.62
CA ASN A 47 16.02 -8.67 -6.13
C ASN A 47 16.63 -8.77 -7.54
N PRO A 48 17.88 -9.25 -7.68
CA PRO A 48 18.58 -9.28 -8.97
C PRO A 48 17.95 -10.19 -10.02
N ASP A 49 17.31 -11.29 -9.61
CA ASP A 49 16.83 -12.32 -10.53
C ASP A 49 15.66 -11.86 -11.38
N ASP A 50 14.74 -11.08 -10.81
CA ASP A 50 13.56 -10.53 -11.48
C ASP A 50 13.66 -9.03 -11.81
N LYS A 51 14.81 -8.41 -11.49
CA LYS A 51 15.07 -6.96 -11.64
C LYS A 51 14.06 -6.11 -10.87
N THR A 52 13.69 -6.52 -9.67
CA THR A 52 12.81 -5.75 -8.79
C THR A 52 13.50 -5.30 -7.50
N PHE A 53 12.83 -4.47 -6.71
CA PHE A 53 13.24 -4.17 -5.34
C PHE A 53 12.04 -4.10 -4.40
N THR A 54 12.31 -4.39 -3.13
CA THR A 54 11.40 -4.14 -2.02
C THR A 54 11.71 -2.79 -1.39
N LEU A 55 10.68 -1.98 -1.18
CA LEU A 55 10.74 -0.77 -0.37
C LEU A 55 10.38 -1.14 1.08
N ASP A 56 11.38 -1.30 1.95
CA ASP A 56 11.21 -1.60 3.37
C ASP A 56 11.10 -0.31 4.19
N LEU A 57 9.88 0.14 4.44
CA LEU A 57 9.61 1.29 5.30
C LEU A 57 9.45 0.90 6.77
N SER A 58 9.65 -0.37 7.13
CA SER A 58 9.22 -0.91 8.42
C SER A 58 9.95 -0.35 9.64
N LYS A 59 11.10 0.27 9.43
CA LYS A 59 11.92 0.93 10.47
C LYS A 59 11.74 2.45 10.51
N THR A 60 10.78 2.98 9.78
CA THR A 60 10.47 4.42 9.78
C THR A 60 9.41 4.75 10.84
N ASP A 61 9.40 6.00 11.30
CA ASP A 61 8.34 6.56 12.16
C ASP A 61 7.22 7.22 11.33
N LEU A 62 7.10 6.82 10.06
CA LEU A 62 6.18 7.43 9.12
C LEU A 62 4.74 7.22 9.57
N THR A 63 3.98 8.31 9.71
CA THR A 63 2.57 8.25 10.08
C THR A 63 1.63 8.37 8.88
N LYS A 64 2.12 8.89 7.74
CA LYS A 64 1.32 9.10 6.54
C LYS A 64 2.18 8.97 5.29
N ILE A 65 1.63 8.34 4.25
CA ILE A 65 2.19 8.40 2.89
C ILE A 65 1.38 9.43 2.10
N ASP A 66 2.07 10.41 1.53
CA ASP A 66 1.42 11.53 0.86
C ASP A 66 0.73 11.15 -0.45
N SER A 67 -0.22 11.99 -0.85
CA SER A 67 -0.89 11.86 -2.14
C SER A 67 0.13 11.84 -3.28
N ASN A 68 -0.09 10.96 -4.25
CA ASN A 68 0.74 10.80 -5.43
C ASN A 68 2.22 10.40 -5.18
N ALA A 69 2.59 9.99 -3.95
CA ALA A 69 3.97 9.78 -3.50
C ALA A 69 4.86 8.96 -4.45
N PHE A 70 4.29 7.94 -5.09
CA PHE A 70 4.95 7.03 -6.02
C PHE A 70 4.17 6.88 -7.33
N THR A 71 3.49 7.92 -7.84
CA THR A 71 2.68 7.77 -9.07
C THR A 71 3.50 7.71 -10.35
N GLN A 72 4.57 8.50 -10.44
CA GLN A 72 5.35 8.59 -11.67
C GLN A 72 6.27 7.37 -11.83
N PHE A 73 6.55 7.00 -13.08
CA PHE A 73 7.47 5.91 -13.37
C PHE A 73 8.83 6.06 -12.67
N LYS A 74 9.42 7.27 -12.72
CA LYS A 74 10.71 7.56 -12.07
C LYS A 74 10.69 7.32 -10.55
N ASP A 75 9.53 7.48 -9.91
CA ASP A 75 9.37 7.34 -8.47
C ASP A 75 9.32 5.87 -8.05
N ARG A 76 9.32 4.93 -8.99
CA ARG A 76 9.25 3.47 -8.77
C ARG A 76 10.46 2.73 -9.31
N VAL A 77 11.53 3.45 -9.61
CA VAL A 77 12.71 2.92 -10.28
C VAL A 77 13.95 3.22 -9.46
N PHE A 78 14.75 2.18 -9.22
CA PHE A 78 16.04 2.29 -8.58
C PHE A 78 17.16 1.93 -9.56
N SER A 79 18.22 2.73 -9.63
CA SER A 79 19.39 2.48 -10.48
C SER A 79 20.64 2.27 -9.63
N GLN A 80 21.24 1.07 -9.71
CA GLN A 80 22.54 0.80 -9.14
C GLN A 80 23.62 1.08 -10.18
N ILE A 81 24.55 1.98 -9.86
CA ILE A 81 25.68 2.35 -10.73
C ILE A 81 26.96 1.75 -10.13
N LYS A 82 27.65 0.89 -10.89
CA LYS A 82 28.98 0.38 -10.53
C LYS A 82 30.02 0.96 -11.47
N ASN A 83 31.02 1.62 -10.90
CA ASN A 83 32.25 1.96 -11.61
C ASN A 83 33.10 0.70 -11.68
N LEU A 84 33.27 0.14 -12.88
CA LEU A 84 34.22 -0.94 -13.08
C LEU A 84 35.60 -0.31 -13.23
N ASP A 85 36.39 -0.31 -12.16
CA ASP A 85 37.81 0.04 -12.27
C ASP A 85 38.45 -0.96 -13.23
N ALA A 86 39.03 -0.46 -14.32
CA ALA A 86 39.79 -1.28 -15.25
C ALA A 86 40.87 -2.01 -14.44
N ALA A 87 40.73 -3.35 -14.35
CA ALA A 87 41.70 -4.21 -13.69
C ALA A 87 43.11 -3.79 -14.13
N SER A 88 44.00 -3.67 -13.16
CA SER A 88 45.37 -3.22 -13.29
C SER A 88 46.18 -4.10 -14.26
N ASN A 89 46.03 -3.89 -15.56
CA ASN A 89 47.03 -4.28 -16.54
C ASN A 89 47.74 -3.00 -16.99
N LYS A 90 48.95 -2.84 -16.46
CA LYS A 90 49.94 -1.90 -16.99
C LYS A 90 50.20 -2.27 -18.45
N THR A 91 49.64 -1.51 -19.37
CA THR A 91 50.33 -1.07 -20.61
C THR A 91 49.52 0.00 -21.32
N ASN A 92 50.18 1.14 -21.47
CA ASN A 92 50.06 2.17 -22.51
C ASN A 92 48.79 3.02 -22.62
N SER A 93 49.09 4.30 -22.82
CA SER A 93 48.24 5.43 -23.19
C SER A 93 47.30 5.11 -24.34
N ASP A 94 46.00 5.23 -24.10
CA ASP A 94 45.06 6.09 -24.83
C ASP A 94 43.66 5.89 -24.22
N GLU A 95 43.00 6.99 -23.83
CA GLU A 95 41.64 7.09 -23.26
C GLU A 95 41.15 5.90 -22.39
N LYS A 96 41.38 5.98 -21.07
CA LYS A 96 40.64 5.14 -20.11
C LYS A 96 39.14 5.46 -20.18
N LYS A 97 38.39 4.79 -21.06
CA LYS A 97 36.93 4.78 -20.99
C LYS A 97 36.52 4.12 -19.68
N LYS A 98 36.07 4.92 -18.70
CA LYS A 98 35.40 4.41 -17.50
C LYS A 98 34.21 3.57 -17.95
N GLN A 99 34.26 2.26 -17.72
CA GLN A 99 33.12 1.40 -17.99
C GLN A 99 32.15 1.51 -16.81
N ILE A 100 30.98 2.09 -17.07
CA ILE A 100 29.90 2.24 -16.10
C ILE A 100 28.90 1.11 -16.36
N GLU A 101 28.63 0.29 -15.34
CA GLU A 101 27.51 -0.65 -15.36
C GLU A 101 26.33 -0.02 -14.61
N GLN A 102 25.20 0.19 -15.31
CA GLN A 102 23.94 0.64 -14.70
C GLN A 102 22.93 -0.50 -14.70
N LYS A 103 22.50 -0.93 -13.52
CA LYS A 103 21.39 -1.89 -13.34
C LYS A 103 20.15 -1.16 -12.85
N VAL A 104 19.01 -1.48 -13.45
CA VAL A 104 17.71 -0.84 -13.17
C VAL A 104 16.78 -1.86 -12.53
N TYR A 105 16.12 -1.45 -11.44
CA TYR A 105 15.22 -2.25 -10.64
C TYR A 105 13.87 -1.55 -10.47
N TYR A 106 12.78 -2.31 -10.43
CA TYR A 106 11.41 -1.80 -10.32
C TYR A 106 10.77 -2.14 -8.98
N LEU A 107 9.98 -1.22 -8.42
CA LEU A 107 9.28 -1.43 -7.16
C LEU A 107 8.24 -2.55 -7.30
N SER A 108 8.45 -3.68 -6.61
CA SER A 108 7.52 -4.83 -6.63
C SER A 108 6.83 -5.07 -5.30
N LYS A 109 7.50 -4.76 -4.19
CA LYS A 109 6.99 -5.01 -2.83
C LYS A 109 7.20 -3.82 -1.91
N ILE A 110 6.25 -3.62 -0.99
CA ILE A 110 6.37 -2.60 0.06
C ILE A 110 6.15 -3.26 1.43
N ILE A 111 7.00 -2.95 2.41
CA ILE A 111 6.82 -3.32 3.81
C ILE A 111 6.51 -2.06 4.61
N PHE A 112 5.32 -1.98 5.19
CA PHE A 112 4.84 -0.78 5.87
C PHE A 112 5.24 -0.76 7.36
N PRO A 113 5.45 0.43 7.96
CA PRO A 113 5.77 0.56 9.38
C PRO A 113 4.54 0.43 10.28
N ALA A 114 4.82 0.22 11.57
CA ALA A 114 3.80 0.17 12.62
C ALA A 114 3.14 1.52 12.89
N SER A 115 3.88 2.61 12.71
CA SER A 115 3.41 3.98 12.94
C SER A 115 2.44 4.51 11.87
N LEU A 116 2.35 3.84 10.71
CA LEU A 116 1.57 4.32 9.58
C LEU A 116 0.08 4.36 9.94
N LYS A 117 -0.56 5.50 9.67
CA LYS A 117 -1.99 5.73 9.92
C LYS A 117 -2.79 5.89 8.64
N GLU A 118 -2.18 6.49 7.62
CA GLU A 118 -2.88 6.86 6.38
C GLU A 118 -2.00 6.63 5.16
N ILE A 119 -2.58 6.06 4.11
CA ILE A 119 -2.01 6.02 2.77
C ILE A 119 -2.87 6.91 1.89
N GLY A 120 -2.30 8.04 1.45
CA GLY A 120 -3.04 9.10 0.79
C GLY A 120 -3.49 8.76 -0.64
N PRO A 121 -4.34 9.62 -1.23
CA PRO A 121 -4.88 9.43 -2.57
C PRO A 121 -3.80 9.18 -3.62
N ARG A 122 -3.98 8.13 -4.43
CA ARG A 122 -3.06 7.74 -5.51
C ARG A 122 -1.63 7.49 -5.06
N ALA A 123 -1.34 7.33 -3.76
CA ALA A 123 0.03 7.22 -3.24
C ALA A 123 0.90 6.22 -4.02
N PHE A 124 0.30 5.10 -4.43
CA PHE A 124 0.89 4.05 -5.24
C PHE A 124 -0.01 3.65 -6.43
N GLU A 125 -0.77 4.58 -7.02
CA GLU A 125 -1.42 4.31 -8.30
C GLU A 125 -0.37 4.08 -9.40
N ALA A 126 -0.53 2.99 -10.17
CA ALA A 126 0.30 2.73 -11.34
C ALA A 126 -0.29 3.45 -12.55
N ASP A 127 0.41 4.46 -13.06
CA ASP A 127 -0.04 5.20 -14.24
C ASP A 127 0.02 4.31 -15.50
N THR A 128 -1.15 3.84 -15.94
CA THR A 128 -1.29 2.94 -17.09
C THR A 128 -0.96 3.60 -18.43
N SER A 129 -0.92 4.95 -18.50
CA SER A 129 -0.56 5.66 -19.74
C SER A 129 0.91 5.45 -20.11
N PHE A 130 1.79 5.27 -19.11
CA PHE A 130 3.23 5.02 -19.28
C PHE A 130 3.63 3.54 -19.18
N LEU A 131 2.76 2.69 -18.63
CA LEU A 131 3.04 1.28 -18.33
C LEU A 131 2.47 0.28 -19.35
N GLN A 132 1.98 0.74 -20.51
CA GLN A 132 1.46 -0.13 -21.57
C GLN A 132 2.50 -1.20 -21.95
N GLY A 133 2.22 -2.47 -21.61
CA GLY A 133 3.06 -3.63 -21.93
C GLY A 133 4.17 -3.97 -20.94
N LYS A 134 4.26 -3.32 -19.77
CA LYS A 134 5.32 -3.55 -18.77
C LYS A 134 4.79 -4.12 -17.45
N GLU A 135 4.08 -5.25 -17.51
CA GLU A 135 3.48 -5.88 -16.31
C GLU A 135 4.49 -6.17 -15.19
N GLY A 136 5.76 -6.45 -15.52
CA GLY A 136 6.84 -6.69 -14.55
C GLY A 136 7.35 -5.45 -13.80
N GLN A 137 6.66 -4.31 -13.89
CA GLN A 137 7.06 -3.03 -13.28
C GLN A 137 5.99 -2.48 -12.31
N LYS A 138 5.05 -3.35 -11.91
CA LYS A 138 3.95 -3.03 -11.00
C LYS A 138 4.19 -3.65 -9.63
N ILE A 139 3.56 -3.07 -8.61
CA ILE A 139 3.56 -3.66 -7.27
C ILE A 139 2.74 -4.95 -7.30
N THR A 140 3.31 -6.02 -6.75
CA THR A 140 2.70 -7.35 -6.65
C THR A 140 2.42 -7.75 -5.20
N GLU A 141 3.10 -7.14 -4.23
CA GLU A 141 2.98 -7.51 -2.82
C GLU A 141 2.96 -6.30 -1.89
N LEU A 142 2.04 -6.32 -0.92
CA LEU A 142 1.96 -5.36 0.17
C LEU A 142 2.08 -6.10 1.49
N ASP A 143 3.06 -5.73 2.31
CA ASP A 143 3.26 -6.30 3.63
C ASP A 143 2.83 -5.31 4.72
N PHE A 144 1.63 -5.55 5.24
CA PHE A 144 1.04 -4.83 6.37
C PHE A 144 1.27 -5.55 7.72
N SER A 145 2.11 -6.58 7.79
CA SER A 145 2.29 -7.41 9.00
C SER A 145 2.71 -6.62 10.24
N LYS A 146 3.38 -5.49 10.05
CA LYS A 146 3.79 -4.57 11.11
C LYS A 146 2.82 -3.41 11.33
N SER A 147 1.91 -3.14 10.40
CA SER A 147 1.00 -1.99 10.44
C SER A 147 -0.09 -2.21 11.48
N THR A 148 0.07 -1.60 12.65
CA THR A 148 -0.85 -1.73 13.78
C THR A 148 -1.70 -0.48 14.02
N ASN A 149 -1.39 0.63 13.33
CA ASN A 149 -2.11 1.90 13.43
C ASN A 149 -2.71 2.37 12.10
N LEU A 150 -2.64 1.57 11.03
CA LEU A 150 -3.15 1.97 9.72
C LEU A 150 -4.67 2.00 9.79
N GLU A 151 -5.26 3.18 9.65
CA GLU A 151 -6.70 3.40 9.79
C GLU A 151 -7.37 3.59 8.42
N LYS A 152 -6.64 4.15 7.45
CA LYS A 152 -7.20 4.61 6.17
C LYS A 152 -6.29 4.32 4.98
N ILE A 153 -6.87 3.77 3.92
CA ILE A 153 -6.28 3.71 2.58
C ILE A 153 -7.19 4.52 1.66
N ASP A 154 -6.67 5.59 1.09
CA ASP A 154 -7.46 6.56 0.34
C ASP A 154 -7.69 6.21 -1.13
N GLU A 155 -8.46 7.06 -1.79
CA GLU A 155 -8.85 6.96 -3.19
C GLU A 155 -7.69 6.58 -4.12
N PHE A 156 -7.89 5.52 -4.88
CA PHE A 156 -6.94 4.99 -5.88
C PHE A 156 -5.53 4.69 -5.36
N ALA A 157 -5.32 4.59 -4.03
CA ALA A 157 -4.00 4.47 -3.43
C ALA A 157 -3.13 3.35 -4.05
N PHE A 158 -3.72 2.24 -4.49
CA PHE A 158 -3.04 1.11 -5.12
C PHE A 158 -3.67 0.70 -6.47
N ALA A 159 -4.40 1.61 -7.11
CA ALA A 159 -5.08 1.32 -8.38
C ALA A 159 -4.08 0.90 -9.48
N ASN A 160 -4.54 0.01 -10.36
CA ASN A 160 -3.85 -0.41 -11.59
C ASN A 160 -2.53 -1.19 -11.39
N ASN A 161 -2.26 -1.73 -10.21
CA ASN A 161 -1.08 -2.55 -9.94
C ASN A 161 -1.31 -4.04 -10.33
N ALA A 162 -0.51 -4.96 -9.79
CA ALA A 162 -0.59 -6.40 -10.05
C ALA A 162 -0.63 -7.20 -8.73
N ILE A 163 -1.23 -6.63 -7.68
CA ILE A 163 -1.32 -7.26 -6.35
C ILE A 163 -2.18 -8.52 -6.46
N THR A 164 -1.70 -9.64 -5.92
CA THR A 164 -2.37 -10.95 -6.02
C THR A 164 -2.99 -11.43 -4.70
N ASN A 165 -2.29 -11.24 -3.59
CA ASN A 165 -2.75 -11.59 -2.26
C ASN A 165 -2.73 -10.34 -1.39
N LEU A 166 -3.82 -10.10 -0.66
CA LEU A 166 -3.95 -8.93 0.18
C LEU A 166 -4.42 -9.32 1.58
N LYS A 167 -3.53 -9.18 2.56
CA LYS A 167 -3.85 -9.30 3.97
C LYS A 167 -3.96 -7.91 4.59
N LEU A 168 -5.17 -7.53 4.97
CA LEU A 168 -5.42 -6.21 5.57
C LEU A 168 -5.13 -6.24 7.08
N PRO A 169 -4.48 -5.20 7.63
CA PRO A 169 -4.18 -5.11 9.05
C PRO A 169 -5.46 -4.88 9.86
N SER A 170 -5.49 -5.36 11.11
CA SER A 170 -6.69 -5.30 11.96
C SER A 170 -7.12 -3.88 12.32
N SER A 171 -6.21 -2.90 12.27
CA SER A 171 -6.48 -1.49 12.56
C SER A 171 -7.24 -0.77 11.45
N LEU A 172 -7.25 -1.30 10.22
CA LEU A 172 -7.81 -0.61 9.06
C LEU A 172 -9.32 -0.47 9.20
N THR A 173 -9.84 0.74 9.02
CA THR A 173 -11.26 1.06 9.16
C THR A 173 -11.93 1.44 7.84
N PHE A 174 -11.15 1.97 6.91
CA PHE A 174 -11.65 2.60 5.69
C PHE A 174 -10.81 2.26 4.47
N ILE A 175 -11.48 1.85 3.40
CA ILE A 175 -10.90 1.66 2.06
C ILE A 175 -11.63 2.59 1.09
N GLY A 176 -10.88 3.53 0.52
CA GLY A 176 -11.37 4.59 -0.33
C GLY A 176 -11.75 4.16 -1.74
N GLN A 177 -12.34 5.11 -2.47
CA GLN A 177 -12.84 4.90 -3.83
C GLN A 177 -11.75 4.31 -4.74
N GLY A 178 -12.02 3.18 -5.36
CA GLY A 178 -11.08 2.52 -6.27
C GLY A 178 -9.71 2.19 -5.68
N ALA A 179 -9.54 2.16 -4.35
CA ALA A 179 -8.23 2.04 -3.71
C ALA A 179 -7.40 0.86 -4.24
N PHE A 180 -8.03 -0.27 -4.56
CA PHE A 180 -7.42 -1.47 -5.11
C PHE A 180 -7.98 -1.86 -6.48
N GLN A 181 -8.62 -0.94 -7.21
CA GLN A 181 -9.19 -1.26 -8.52
C GLN A 181 -8.11 -1.77 -9.50
N ARG A 182 -8.49 -2.66 -10.43
CA ARG A 182 -7.63 -3.12 -11.53
C ARG A 182 -6.33 -3.72 -11.03
N ASN A 183 -6.42 -4.63 -10.07
CA ASN A 183 -5.33 -5.48 -9.62
C ASN A 183 -5.59 -6.93 -10.05
N LYS A 184 -4.83 -7.89 -9.50
CA LYS A 184 -5.00 -9.33 -9.74
C LYS A 184 -5.38 -10.04 -8.43
N ILE A 185 -6.05 -9.35 -7.50
CA ILE A 185 -6.28 -9.86 -6.14
C ILE A 185 -7.23 -11.05 -6.23
N SER A 186 -6.75 -12.23 -5.87
CA SER A 186 -7.53 -13.47 -5.79
C SER A 186 -7.83 -13.89 -4.34
N SER A 187 -7.03 -13.41 -3.38
CA SER A 187 -7.21 -13.64 -1.96
C SER A 187 -7.23 -12.33 -1.17
N LEU A 188 -8.33 -12.08 -0.47
CA LEU A 188 -8.49 -10.98 0.49
C LEU A 188 -8.67 -11.56 1.89
N GLU A 189 -7.67 -11.38 2.74
CA GLU A 189 -7.68 -11.82 4.13
C GLU A 189 -7.83 -10.62 5.07
N LEU A 190 -8.80 -10.68 5.97
CA LEU A 190 -8.88 -9.76 7.09
C LEU A 190 -8.21 -10.36 8.31
N SER A 191 -7.28 -9.61 8.92
CA SER A 191 -6.69 -10.00 10.21
C SER A 191 -7.77 -10.18 11.27
N GLU A 192 -7.48 -11.03 12.27
CA GLU A 192 -8.37 -11.24 13.41
C GLU A 192 -8.77 -9.91 14.08
N ASN A 193 -10.05 -9.82 14.49
CA ASN A 193 -10.62 -8.62 15.10
C ASN A 193 -10.47 -7.36 14.23
N SER A 194 -10.58 -7.52 12.91
CA SER A 194 -10.51 -6.42 11.96
C SER A 194 -11.57 -5.35 12.28
N LYS A 195 -11.14 -4.09 12.20
CA LYS A 195 -11.97 -2.89 12.39
C LYS A 195 -12.52 -2.33 11.08
N LEU A 196 -12.39 -3.07 9.98
CA LEU A 196 -12.82 -2.61 8.66
C LEU A 196 -14.33 -2.35 8.66
N SER A 197 -14.70 -1.11 8.35
CA SER A 197 -16.07 -0.63 8.47
C SER A 197 -16.66 -0.16 7.15
N ILE A 198 -15.89 0.55 6.34
CA ILE A 198 -16.36 1.15 5.09
C ILE A 198 -15.48 0.69 3.92
N ILE A 199 -16.16 0.21 2.87
CA ILE A 199 -15.58 -0.10 1.56
C ILE A 199 -16.28 0.79 0.53
N GLU A 200 -15.53 1.74 -0.01
CA GLU A 200 -16.05 2.77 -0.92
C GLU A 200 -16.24 2.28 -2.36
N THR A 201 -16.81 3.17 -3.16
CA THR A 201 -17.19 2.93 -4.55
C THR A 201 -16.02 2.35 -5.36
N GLY A 202 -16.24 1.22 -6.02
CA GLY A 202 -15.23 0.58 -6.87
C GLY A 202 -13.95 0.11 -6.16
N ALA A 203 -13.89 0.08 -4.83
CA ALA A 203 -12.66 -0.18 -4.07
C ALA A 203 -11.84 -1.39 -4.56
N PHE A 204 -12.51 -2.47 -4.96
CA PHE A 204 -11.94 -3.71 -5.50
C PHE A 204 -12.45 -4.03 -6.92
N PHE A 205 -12.91 -3.03 -7.66
CA PHE A 205 -13.37 -3.18 -9.05
C PHE A 205 -12.31 -3.84 -9.93
N GLU A 206 -12.71 -4.76 -10.82
CA GLU A 206 -11.82 -5.48 -11.76
C GLU A 206 -10.64 -6.16 -11.04
N ASN A 207 -10.95 -7.19 -10.26
CA ASN A 207 -9.98 -8.06 -9.61
C ASN A 207 -10.34 -9.54 -9.90
N SER A 208 -9.78 -10.50 -9.14
CA SER A 208 -9.99 -11.94 -9.33
C SER A 208 -10.48 -12.64 -8.06
N LEU A 209 -11.17 -11.91 -7.17
CA LEU A 209 -11.67 -12.47 -5.91
C LEU A 209 -12.72 -13.54 -6.18
N GLU A 210 -12.56 -14.71 -5.58
CA GLU A 210 -13.54 -15.81 -5.69
C GLU A 210 -14.49 -15.89 -4.49
N ASN A 211 -14.05 -15.42 -3.33
CA ASN A 211 -14.84 -15.44 -2.10
C ASN A 211 -14.49 -14.21 -1.25
N ILE A 212 -15.43 -13.76 -0.43
CA ILE A 212 -15.18 -12.73 0.58
C ILE A 212 -15.57 -13.27 1.95
N ASP A 213 -14.62 -13.24 2.88
CA ASP A 213 -14.85 -13.60 4.27
C ASP A 213 -14.68 -12.40 5.21
N PHE A 214 -15.82 -11.90 5.70
CA PHE A 214 -15.93 -10.88 6.73
C PHE A 214 -16.14 -11.48 8.13
N SER A 215 -15.93 -12.78 8.35
CA SER A 215 -16.10 -13.42 9.66
C SER A 215 -15.21 -12.85 10.76
N ASN A 216 -14.01 -12.36 10.38
CA ASN A 216 -13.05 -11.70 11.27
C ASN A 216 -13.39 -10.24 11.63
N THR A 217 -14.55 -9.71 11.21
CA THR A 217 -15.03 -8.37 11.56
C THR A 217 -16.53 -8.34 11.85
N SER A 218 -16.92 -7.57 12.86
CA SER A 218 -18.32 -7.21 13.16
C SER A 218 -18.57 -5.71 12.96
N THR A 219 -17.67 -5.04 12.24
CA THR A 219 -17.64 -3.58 12.10
C THR A 219 -18.00 -3.07 10.71
N ILE A 220 -18.18 -3.95 9.72
CA ILE A 220 -18.64 -3.58 8.37
C ILE A 220 -20.01 -2.88 8.49
N ARG A 221 -20.12 -1.66 7.96
CA ARG A 221 -21.34 -0.86 7.92
C ARG A 221 -21.77 -0.53 6.50
N GLN A 222 -20.81 -0.38 5.59
CA GLN A 222 -21.08 0.07 4.23
C GLN A 222 -20.20 -0.66 3.21
N ILE A 223 -20.85 -1.18 2.18
CA ILE A 223 -20.24 -1.65 0.94
C ILE A 223 -20.88 -0.86 -0.18
N SER A 224 -20.11 0.03 -0.81
CA SER A 224 -20.63 1.03 -1.73
C SER A 224 -20.79 0.50 -3.16
N ALA A 225 -21.29 1.34 -4.07
CA ALA A 225 -21.62 0.93 -5.42
C ALA A 225 -20.40 0.41 -6.17
N GLY A 226 -20.55 -0.71 -6.88
CA GLY A 226 -19.46 -1.34 -7.63
C GLY A 226 -18.23 -1.74 -6.80
N ALA A 227 -18.30 -1.72 -5.46
CA ALA A 227 -17.13 -1.97 -4.59
C ALA A 227 -16.37 -3.24 -4.94
N PHE A 228 -17.06 -4.28 -5.41
CA PHE A 228 -16.50 -5.55 -5.87
C PHE A 228 -16.94 -5.91 -7.29
N GLU A 229 -17.35 -4.93 -8.11
CA GLU A 229 -17.82 -5.20 -9.48
C GLU A 229 -16.70 -5.84 -10.33
N ASN A 230 -17.08 -6.75 -11.23
CA ASN A 230 -16.20 -7.49 -12.13
C ASN A 230 -15.08 -8.26 -11.39
N ASN A 231 -15.50 -9.13 -10.47
CA ASN A 231 -14.66 -10.16 -9.84
C ASN A 231 -15.22 -11.55 -10.18
N GLN A 232 -14.81 -12.59 -9.44
CA GLN A 232 -15.27 -13.97 -9.61
C GLN A 232 -16.01 -14.49 -8.36
N ILE A 233 -16.55 -13.57 -7.55
CA ILE A 233 -17.05 -13.88 -6.21
C ILE A 233 -18.23 -14.84 -6.30
N GLN A 234 -18.16 -15.96 -5.61
CA GLN A 234 -19.20 -16.98 -5.51
C GLN A 234 -19.92 -16.90 -4.17
N THR A 235 -19.19 -16.61 -3.08
CA THR A 235 -19.77 -16.54 -1.74
C THR A 235 -19.27 -15.34 -0.95
N ILE A 236 -20.14 -14.84 -0.08
CA ILE A 236 -19.82 -13.79 0.89
C ILE A 236 -20.21 -14.33 2.27
N THR A 237 -19.31 -14.24 3.24
CA THR A 237 -19.60 -14.66 4.62
C THR A 237 -19.44 -13.48 5.56
N PHE A 238 -20.46 -13.15 6.34
CA PHE A 238 -20.38 -12.18 7.43
C PHE A 238 -20.17 -12.87 8.78
N SER A 239 -19.70 -12.11 9.77
CA SER A 239 -19.73 -12.54 11.17
C SER A 239 -21.17 -12.63 11.69
N GLN A 240 -21.46 -13.62 12.52
CA GLN A 240 -22.78 -13.81 13.14
C GLN A 240 -23.22 -12.63 14.02
N ASN A 241 -22.27 -11.83 14.50
CA ASN A 241 -22.51 -10.70 15.42
C ASN A 241 -22.38 -9.33 14.73
N ASN A 242 -22.40 -9.26 13.40
CA ASN A 242 -22.25 -8.00 12.70
C ASN A 242 -23.55 -7.17 12.80
N THR A 243 -23.42 -5.84 12.89
CA THR A 243 -24.62 -4.97 12.82
C THR A 243 -25.12 -4.89 11.39
N ALA A 244 -26.33 -4.37 11.20
CA ALA A 244 -26.90 -4.12 9.86
C ALA A 244 -25.90 -3.43 8.92
N VAL A 245 -25.79 -3.97 7.71
CA VAL A 245 -24.90 -3.48 6.64
C VAL A 245 -25.74 -2.79 5.57
N THR A 246 -25.25 -1.68 5.02
CA THR A 246 -25.78 -1.10 3.79
C THR A 246 -24.92 -1.55 2.62
N ILE A 247 -25.52 -2.27 1.68
CA ILE A 247 -24.88 -2.71 0.44
C ILE A 247 -25.57 -1.98 -0.72
N SER A 248 -24.82 -1.10 -1.37
CA SER A 248 -25.32 -0.25 -2.47
C SER A 248 -25.53 -1.05 -3.76
N PRO A 249 -26.32 -0.50 -4.71
CA PRO A 249 -26.52 -1.11 -6.02
C PRO A 249 -25.22 -1.43 -6.74
N SER A 250 -25.23 -2.51 -7.53
CA SER A 250 -24.10 -2.97 -8.34
C SER A 250 -22.85 -3.37 -7.56
N ALA A 251 -22.86 -3.37 -6.21
CA ALA A 251 -21.69 -3.70 -5.38
C ALA A 251 -20.98 -5.00 -5.79
N PHE A 252 -21.74 -5.99 -6.28
CA PHE A 252 -21.26 -7.29 -6.75
C PHE A 252 -21.64 -7.58 -8.21
N LYS A 253 -21.92 -6.54 -9.01
CA LYS A 253 -22.21 -6.71 -10.44
C LYS A 253 -21.04 -7.41 -11.15
N GLY A 254 -21.35 -8.24 -12.14
CA GLY A 254 -20.31 -8.94 -12.91
C GLY A 254 -19.56 -10.05 -12.14
N ASN A 255 -20.07 -10.49 -10.98
CA ASN A 255 -19.55 -11.65 -10.24
C ASN A 255 -20.33 -12.93 -10.54
N SER A 256 -19.82 -14.06 -10.03
CA SER A 256 -20.51 -15.36 -10.08
C SER A 256 -21.71 -15.44 -9.14
N ILE A 257 -21.70 -14.70 -8.03
CA ILE A 257 -22.80 -14.56 -7.08
C ILE A 257 -23.99 -13.86 -7.74
N LYS A 258 -25.17 -14.45 -7.67
CA LYS A 258 -26.39 -13.97 -8.33
C LYS A 258 -27.59 -13.85 -7.40
N SER A 259 -27.49 -14.32 -6.15
CA SER A 259 -28.60 -14.31 -5.21
C SER A 259 -28.17 -14.16 -3.76
N ASP A 260 -29.10 -13.72 -2.92
CA ASP A 260 -28.85 -13.53 -1.49
C ASP A 260 -28.60 -14.85 -0.74
N ASN A 261 -28.98 -16.00 -1.31
CA ASN A 261 -28.73 -17.33 -0.72
C ASN A 261 -27.24 -17.67 -0.60
N GLU A 262 -26.40 -17.00 -1.38
CA GLU A 262 -24.94 -17.17 -1.40
C GLU A 262 -24.24 -16.24 -0.38
N ILE A 263 -25.01 -15.37 0.30
CA ILE A 263 -24.56 -14.49 1.36
C ILE A 263 -24.85 -15.14 2.71
N LYS A 264 -23.81 -15.66 3.36
CA LYS A 264 -23.89 -16.31 4.66
C LYS A 264 -23.87 -15.27 5.78
N ASN A 265 -24.73 -15.47 6.77
CA ASN A 265 -24.83 -14.65 7.99
C ASN A 265 -25.09 -13.15 7.71
N LEU A 266 -25.78 -12.80 6.62
CA LEU A 266 -26.16 -11.40 6.37
C LEU A 266 -26.94 -10.87 7.60
N PRO A 267 -26.50 -9.76 8.23
CA PRO A 267 -27.15 -9.26 9.42
C PRO A 267 -28.61 -8.87 9.17
N THR A 268 -29.49 -9.16 10.12
CA THR A 268 -30.89 -8.72 10.08
C THR A 268 -30.96 -7.20 9.93
N ASN A 269 -31.93 -6.70 9.16
CA ASN A 269 -32.12 -5.28 8.82
C ASN A 269 -31.02 -4.66 7.92
N SER A 270 -30.16 -5.47 7.31
CA SER A 270 -29.27 -4.99 6.25
C SER A 270 -30.06 -4.43 5.07
N LYS A 271 -29.57 -3.33 4.50
CA LYS A 271 -30.16 -2.71 3.30
C LYS A 271 -29.42 -3.25 2.09
N VAL A 272 -30.10 -4.11 1.34
CA VAL A 272 -29.57 -4.74 0.12
C VAL A 272 -30.52 -4.41 -1.02
N THR A 273 -30.04 -3.76 -2.07
CA THR A 273 -30.89 -3.40 -3.22
C THR A 273 -30.09 -3.44 -4.50
N ASN A 274 -30.52 -4.25 -5.47
CA ASN A 274 -29.90 -4.37 -6.80
C ASN A 274 -28.39 -4.60 -6.76
N ILE A 275 -27.89 -5.38 -5.79
CA ILE A 275 -26.45 -5.51 -5.55
C ILE A 275 -25.71 -6.31 -6.64
N PHE A 276 -26.43 -7.07 -7.46
CA PHE A 276 -25.88 -7.89 -8.55
C PHE A 276 -26.05 -7.25 -9.95
N ASN A 277 -26.83 -6.17 -10.06
CA ASN A 277 -27.25 -5.55 -11.33
C ASN A 277 -26.52 -4.26 -11.63
#